data_AF-A0A9C8M1T1-F1
#
_entry.id   AF-A0A9C8M1T1-F1
#
_cell.length_a   1.000
_cell.length_b   1.000
_cell.length_c   1.000
_cell.angle_alpha   90.00
_cell.angle_beta   90.00
_cell.angle_gamma   90.00
#
_symmetry.space_group_name_H-M   'P 1'
#
loop_
_entity.id
_entity.type
_entity.pdbx_description
1 polymer ?
#
loop_
_entity_poly.entity_id
_entity_poly.type
_entity_poly.pdbx_seq_one_letter_code
_entity_poly.pdbx_strand_id
1 'polypeptide(L)'
;QHDRAYKALGKADYKDKKKPDVKTQRDARSWMCENFYDIRMFGAVMTTEVNCGQVRGPLQLTFGRSIDPIVPMDISITRVAVTKAEKGRASGTEDEVPSEAEHGEMGRKALVPFGLYRAHGFFNPHFAEQTGANEEDLNLLWNALGQMWEIDRSAARGMMACRGLYIFTHDNKVGRAPAHKLFNLIEIKQKDGVEAPRSFADYEVKVGQPPEGVSLTSLYT
;
A
#
# COMPACT_ATOMS: atom_id res chain seq x y z
N GLN A 1 6.04 9.23 19.03
CA GLN A 1 6.80 7.95 19.05
C GLN A 1 8.27 8.16 19.44
N HIS A 2 8.96 9.18 18.91
CA HIS A 2 10.39 9.41 19.18
C HIS A 2 10.75 9.61 20.67
N ASP A 3 9.97 10.39 21.43
CA ASP A 3 10.15 10.54 22.90
C ASP A 3 10.07 9.20 23.66
N ARG A 4 9.24 8.26 23.19
CA ARG A 4 9.13 6.93 23.82
C ARG A 4 10.44 6.15 23.73
N ALA A 5 11.17 6.26 22.63
CA ALA A 5 12.47 5.60 22.46
C ALA A 5 13.49 6.12 23.47
N TYR A 6 13.61 7.44 23.61
CA TYR A 6 14.55 8.06 24.54
C TYR A 6 14.21 7.78 26.01
N LYS A 7 12.92 7.79 26.35
CA LYS A 7 12.45 7.38 27.69
C LYS A 7 12.75 5.92 27.99
N ALA A 8 12.50 5.02 27.04
CA ALA A 8 12.79 3.59 27.20
C ALA A 8 14.29 3.31 27.38
N LEU A 9 15.14 4.14 26.76
CA LEU A 9 16.61 4.05 26.89
C LEU A 9 17.16 4.74 28.16
N GLY A 10 16.31 5.33 29.00
CA GLY A 10 16.72 6.06 30.20
C GLY A 10 17.50 7.34 29.89
N LYS A 11 17.36 7.91 28.70
CA LYS A 11 18.09 9.09 28.21
C LYS A 11 17.14 10.28 28.02
N ALA A 12 16.38 10.62 29.06
CA ALA A 12 15.30 11.63 29.00
C ALA A 12 15.81 13.08 28.84
N ASP A 13 17.07 13.32 29.18
CA ASP A 13 17.83 14.58 29.05
C ASP A 13 18.16 14.95 27.59
N TYR A 14 17.62 14.21 26.63
CA TYR A 14 17.70 14.52 25.20
C TYR A 14 16.99 15.84 24.84
N LYS A 15 16.01 16.28 25.62
CA LYS A 15 15.26 17.54 25.37
C LYS A 15 16.12 18.79 25.52
N ASP A 16 17.18 18.72 26.33
CA ASP A 16 18.09 19.84 26.57
C ASP A 16 19.21 19.93 25.53
N LYS A 17 19.31 18.94 24.64
CA LYS A 17 20.37 18.84 23.62
C LYS A 17 19.78 19.00 22.22
N LYS A 18 20.14 20.09 21.52
CA LYS A 18 19.79 20.33 20.11
C LYS A 18 20.21 19.19 19.17
N LYS A 19 21.23 18.41 19.53
CA LYS A 19 21.66 17.19 18.82
C LYS A 19 22.06 16.11 19.83
N PRO A 20 21.40 14.94 19.82
CA PRO A 20 21.81 13.80 20.63
C PRO A 20 23.15 13.23 20.14
N ASP A 21 23.90 12.59 21.04
CA ASP A 21 25.14 11.87 20.71
C ASP A 21 24.88 10.74 19.70
N VAL A 22 25.87 10.44 18.85
CA VAL A 22 25.76 9.44 17.77
C VAL A 22 25.39 8.06 18.31
N LYS A 23 25.94 7.66 19.46
CA LYS A 23 25.60 6.36 20.08
C LYS A 23 24.15 6.34 20.53
N THR A 24 23.70 7.39 21.20
CA THR A 24 22.31 7.53 21.66
C THR A 24 21.32 7.55 20.51
N GLN A 25 21.63 8.25 19.43
CA GLN A 25 20.80 8.27 18.24
C GLN A 25 20.72 6.87 17.59
N ARG A 26 21.83 6.12 17.56
CA ARG A 26 21.86 4.74 17.07
C ARG A 26 21.02 3.81 17.95
N ASP A 27 21.15 3.90 19.27
CA ASP A 27 20.35 3.10 20.21
C ASP A 27 18.85 3.40 20.03
N ALA A 28 18.49 4.68 19.92
CA ALA A 28 17.11 5.10 19.67
C ALA A 28 16.60 4.57 18.33
N ARG A 29 17.42 4.61 17.28
CA ARG A 29 17.08 4.06 15.96
C ARG A 29 16.84 2.54 16.03
N SER A 30 17.71 1.79 16.70
CA SER A 30 17.57 0.35 16.88
C SER A 30 16.29 0.02 17.63
N TRP A 31 16.03 0.71 18.74
CA TRP A 31 14.79 0.55 19.50
C TRP A 31 13.53 0.81 18.65
N MET A 32 13.56 1.86 17.81
CA MET A 32 12.45 2.13 16.88
C MET A 32 12.24 0.99 15.88
N CYS A 33 13.31 0.39 15.34
CA CYS A 33 13.19 -0.75 14.41
C CYS A 33 12.68 -2.02 15.12
N GLU A 34 13.06 -2.25 16.38
CA GLU A 34 12.58 -3.40 17.15
C GLU A 34 11.08 -3.29 17.47
N ASN A 35 10.60 -2.08 17.75
CA ASN A 35 9.24 -1.87 18.27
C ASN A 35 8.20 -1.52 17.19
N PHE A 36 8.61 -1.16 15.97
CA PHE A 36 7.71 -0.73 14.90
C PHE A 36 7.98 -1.48 13.59
N TYR A 37 7.00 -2.29 13.17
CA TYR A 37 7.09 -3.12 11.96
C TYR A 37 7.26 -2.29 10.69
N ASP A 38 6.51 -1.20 10.55
CA ASP A 38 6.58 -0.30 9.39
C ASP A 38 7.96 0.34 9.25
N ILE A 39 8.56 0.79 10.35
CA ILE A 39 9.92 1.33 10.37
C ILE A 39 10.95 0.24 10.05
N ARG A 40 10.76 -0.97 10.59
CA ARG A 40 11.65 -2.11 10.36
C ARG A 40 11.66 -2.56 8.89
N MET A 41 10.49 -2.56 8.24
CA MET A 41 10.30 -3.10 6.89
C MET A 41 10.46 -2.04 5.79
N PHE A 42 9.89 -0.86 5.96
CA PHE A 42 9.87 0.20 4.92
C PHE A 42 10.81 1.36 5.23
N GLY A 43 11.24 1.50 6.49
CA GLY A 43 12.09 2.60 6.94
C GLY A 43 11.29 3.85 7.30
N ALA A 44 11.99 4.81 7.89
CA ALA A 44 11.41 6.08 8.32
C ALA A 44 12.47 7.18 8.44
N VAL A 45 12.05 8.42 8.23
CA VAL A 45 12.84 9.61 8.58
C VAL A 45 12.33 10.13 9.92
N MET A 46 13.15 10.01 10.96
CA MET A 46 12.79 10.32 12.35
C MET A 46 13.60 11.50 12.89
N THR A 47 13.91 12.48 12.03
CA THR A 47 14.73 13.66 12.36
C THR A 47 13.87 14.87 12.73
N THR A 48 12.82 14.67 13.55
CA THR A 48 11.96 15.77 14.02
C THR A 48 12.60 16.47 15.24
N GLU A 49 11.80 17.19 16.04
CA GLU A 49 12.21 17.80 17.31
C GLU A 49 13.00 16.83 18.20
N VAL A 50 12.62 15.55 18.19
CA VAL A 50 13.36 14.46 18.82
C VAL A 50 14.00 13.63 17.73
N ASN A 51 15.32 13.73 17.58
CA ASN A 51 16.03 13.12 16.46
C ASN A 51 16.41 11.66 16.76
N CYS A 52 15.77 10.70 16.10
CA CYS A 52 16.14 9.28 16.11
C CYS A 52 16.88 8.84 14.83
N GLY A 53 17.29 9.78 13.99
CA GLY A 53 17.98 9.52 12.73
C GLY A 53 17.04 9.10 11.60
N GLN A 54 17.57 8.34 10.65
CA GLN A 54 16.82 7.84 9.50
C GLN A 54 17.18 6.38 9.23
N VAL A 55 16.21 5.64 8.71
CA VAL A 55 16.31 4.22 8.36
C VAL A 55 15.80 4.06 6.94
N ARG A 56 16.54 3.30 6.12
CA ARG A 56 16.00 2.73 4.88
C ARG A 56 15.57 1.29 5.19
N GLY A 57 14.32 0.97 4.92
CA GLY A 57 13.83 -0.40 5.10
C GLY A 57 14.34 -1.32 3.99
N PRO A 58 14.36 -2.64 4.25
CA PRO A 58 14.73 -3.63 3.24
C PRO A 58 13.71 -3.77 2.12
N LEU A 59 12.44 -3.47 2.35
CA LEU A 59 11.39 -3.64 1.38
C LEU A 59 11.08 -2.34 0.63
N GLN A 60 11.19 -2.39 -0.68
CA GLN A 60 10.89 -1.27 -1.58
C GLN A 60 9.85 -1.70 -2.60
N LEU A 61 8.78 -0.92 -2.73
CA LEU A 61 7.69 -1.17 -3.66
C LEU A 61 7.69 -0.12 -4.76
N THR A 62 7.31 -0.54 -5.96
CA THR A 62 7.11 0.33 -7.11
C THR A 62 5.64 0.68 -7.27
N PHE A 63 5.37 1.69 -8.11
CA PHE A 63 4.00 2.04 -8.44
C PHE A 63 3.30 0.88 -9.14
N GLY A 64 2.12 0.54 -8.65
CA GLY A 64 1.22 -0.38 -9.32
C GLY A 64 0.77 0.22 -10.65
N ARG A 65 0.92 -0.53 -11.73
CA ARG A 65 0.45 -0.15 -13.07
C ARG A 65 -0.59 -1.15 -13.54
N SER A 66 -1.62 -0.66 -14.22
CA SER A 66 -2.57 -1.55 -14.87
C SER A 66 -1.87 -2.30 -16.00
N ILE A 67 -2.23 -3.57 -16.19
CA ILE A 67 -1.73 -4.39 -17.30
C ILE A 67 -2.17 -3.77 -18.63
N ASP A 68 -3.41 -3.31 -18.69
CA ASP A 68 -4.00 -2.65 -19.84
C ASP A 68 -4.43 -1.22 -19.51
N PRO A 69 -4.63 -0.36 -20.52
CA PRO A 69 -5.23 0.95 -20.33
C PRO A 69 -6.58 0.85 -19.63
N ILE A 70 -6.78 1.67 -18.59
CA ILE A 70 -8.04 1.79 -17.87
C ILE A 70 -8.75 3.07 -18.29
N VAL A 71 -10.08 3.00 -18.36
CA VAL A 71 -10.93 4.18 -18.59
C VAL A 71 -11.77 4.41 -17.34
N PRO A 72 -11.52 5.49 -16.58
CA PRO A 72 -12.36 5.85 -15.46
C PRO A 72 -13.73 6.32 -15.96
N MET A 73 -14.79 5.97 -15.23
CA MET A 73 -16.16 6.40 -15.47
C MET A 73 -16.66 7.22 -14.29
N ASP A 74 -17.41 8.28 -14.56
CA ASP A 74 -18.10 9.06 -13.54
C ASP A 74 -19.57 8.69 -13.47
N ILE A 75 -20.02 8.24 -12.30
CA ILE A 75 -21.44 8.03 -12.02
C ILE A 75 -21.97 9.24 -11.25
N SER A 76 -23.01 9.86 -11.78
CA SER A 76 -23.78 10.89 -11.06
C SER A 76 -24.61 10.24 -9.96
N ILE A 77 -24.52 10.79 -8.75
CA ILE A 77 -25.27 10.33 -7.57
C ILE A 77 -26.00 11.51 -6.94
N THR A 78 -27.01 11.26 -6.12
CA THR A 78 -27.76 12.30 -5.42
C THR A 78 -27.70 12.11 -3.92
N ARG A 79 -27.71 13.22 -3.16
CA ARG A 79 -27.83 13.24 -1.71
C ARG A 79 -29.14 13.92 -1.33
N VAL A 80 -30.04 13.16 -0.71
CA VAL A 80 -31.37 13.65 -0.30
C VAL A 80 -31.28 14.58 0.90
N ALA A 81 -30.46 14.26 1.90
CA ALA A 81 -30.32 15.09 3.09
C ALA A 81 -29.41 16.31 2.83
N VAL A 82 -29.91 17.50 3.15
CA VAL A 82 -29.19 18.77 2.98
C VAL A 82 -28.35 19.05 4.22
N THR A 83 -27.05 19.36 4.05
CA THR A 83 -26.15 19.63 5.19
C THR A 83 -26.25 21.05 5.75
N LYS A 84 -26.91 21.97 5.04
CA LYS A 84 -27.13 23.34 5.51
C LYS A 84 -28.54 23.49 6.07
N ALA A 85 -28.65 23.82 7.36
CA ALA A 85 -29.93 24.05 8.03
C ALA A 85 -30.78 25.16 7.39
N GLU A 86 -30.15 26.14 6.74
CA GLU A 86 -30.84 27.25 6.05
C GLU A 86 -31.59 26.83 4.77
N LYS A 87 -31.24 25.70 4.17
CA LYS A 87 -31.89 25.19 2.95
C LYS A 87 -32.98 24.14 3.24
N GLY A 88 -33.18 23.77 4.51
CA GLY A 88 -34.06 22.68 4.92
C GLY A 88 -35.44 23.11 5.43
N ARG A 89 -35.80 24.39 5.32
CA ARG A 89 -37.16 24.86 5.61
C ARG A 89 -37.84 25.25 4.31
N ALA A 90 -38.64 24.35 3.77
CA ALA A 90 -39.83 24.79 3.04
C ALA A 90 -40.62 25.67 4.02
N SER A 91 -40.77 26.96 3.67
CA SER A 91 -41.85 27.78 4.20
C SER A 91 -43.14 26.98 4.05
N GLY A 92 -43.82 26.71 5.16
CA GLY A 92 -45.08 25.96 5.19
C GLY A 92 -46.25 26.79 4.64
N THR A 93 -46.17 27.19 3.38
CA THR A 93 -47.23 27.90 2.66
C THR A 93 -47.47 27.20 1.34
N GLU A 94 -48.71 26.74 1.14
CA GLU A 94 -49.16 25.78 0.11
C GLU A 94 -49.07 26.26 -1.36
N ASP A 95 -48.50 27.44 -1.64
CA ASP A 95 -48.59 28.10 -2.96
C ASP A 95 -47.25 28.57 -3.57
N GLU A 96 -46.09 28.14 -3.06
CA GLU A 96 -44.80 28.50 -3.67
C GLU A 96 -44.17 27.33 -4.46
N VAL A 97 -43.94 27.58 -5.76
CA VAL A 97 -43.19 26.70 -6.68
C VAL A 97 -41.89 26.25 -5.99
N PRO A 98 -41.56 24.94 -5.96
CA PRO A 98 -40.47 24.46 -5.13
C PRO A 98 -39.16 25.09 -5.58
N SER A 99 -38.57 25.92 -4.70
CA SER A 99 -37.21 26.41 -4.88
C SER A 99 -36.25 25.21 -4.92
N GLU A 100 -35.13 25.34 -5.65
CA GLU A 100 -34.13 24.31 -6.00
C GLU A 100 -33.60 23.42 -4.84
N ALA A 101 -33.99 23.66 -3.60
CA ALA A 101 -33.66 22.86 -2.42
C ALA A 101 -34.36 21.49 -2.33
N GLU A 102 -35.45 21.24 -3.07
CA GLU A 102 -36.09 19.92 -3.12
C GLU A 102 -35.35 18.89 -4.00
N HIS A 103 -34.50 19.36 -4.92
CA HIS A 103 -33.73 18.49 -5.80
C HIS A 103 -32.39 18.22 -5.11
N GLY A 104 -32.28 17.07 -4.43
CA GLY A 104 -31.09 16.68 -3.65
C GLY A 104 -29.76 16.98 -4.34
N GLU A 105 -28.73 17.28 -3.54
CA GLU A 105 -27.42 17.70 -4.07
C GLU A 105 -26.80 16.62 -4.97
N MET A 106 -26.33 17.02 -6.15
CA MET A 106 -25.67 16.13 -7.09
C MET A 106 -24.20 15.92 -6.70
N GLY A 107 -23.81 14.66 -6.55
CA GLY A 107 -22.44 14.21 -6.39
C GLY A 107 -21.94 13.46 -7.62
N ARG A 108 -20.64 13.18 -7.64
CA ARG A 108 -20.00 12.33 -8.66
C ARG A 108 -19.15 11.27 -7.98
N LYS A 109 -19.14 10.09 -8.58
CA LYS A 109 -18.30 8.98 -8.13
C LYS A 109 -17.54 8.41 -9.32
N ALA A 110 -16.23 8.64 -9.31
CA ALA A 110 -15.32 7.99 -10.25
C ALA A 110 -15.19 6.51 -9.89
N LEU A 111 -15.26 5.63 -10.88
CA LEU A 111 -14.90 4.23 -10.76
C LEU A 111 -14.10 3.76 -11.97
N VAL A 112 -13.38 2.66 -11.78
CA VAL A 112 -12.81 1.89 -12.88
C VAL A 112 -13.66 0.62 -13.02
N PRO A 113 -14.29 0.36 -14.19
CA PRO A 113 -15.15 -0.83 -14.37
C PRO A 113 -14.42 -2.13 -14.07
N PHE A 114 -13.17 -2.23 -14.53
CA PHE A 114 -12.25 -3.30 -14.20
C PHE A 114 -10.82 -2.84 -14.46
N GLY A 115 -9.87 -3.29 -13.62
CA GLY A 115 -8.45 -3.09 -13.84
C GLY A 115 -7.65 -4.15 -13.10
N LEU A 116 -6.75 -4.81 -13.82
CA LEU A 116 -5.75 -5.69 -13.23
C LEU A 116 -4.46 -4.89 -13.05
N TYR A 117 -4.03 -4.70 -11.81
CA TYR A 117 -2.83 -3.93 -11.48
C TYR A 117 -1.71 -4.85 -11.05
N ARG A 118 -0.51 -4.53 -11.49
CA ARG A 118 0.73 -5.19 -11.11
C ARG A 118 1.68 -4.19 -10.46
N ALA A 119 2.15 -4.53 -9.28
CA ALA A 119 3.24 -3.83 -8.59
C ALA A 119 4.43 -4.77 -8.44
N HIS A 120 5.63 -4.19 -8.36
CA HIS A 120 6.85 -4.94 -8.10
C HIS A 120 7.46 -4.55 -6.76
N GLY A 121 7.97 -5.54 -6.04
CA GLY A 121 8.69 -5.36 -4.79
C GLY A 121 10.12 -5.86 -4.87
N PHE A 122 11.00 -5.25 -4.07
CA PHE A 122 12.40 -5.61 -3.95
C PHE A 122 12.75 -5.68 -2.46
N PHE A 123 13.37 -6.79 -2.05
CA PHE A 123 13.88 -6.96 -0.70
C PHE A 123 15.40 -6.92 -0.72
N ASN A 124 16.01 -6.06 0.10
CA ASN A 124 17.45 -5.94 0.23
C ASN A 124 17.95 -6.55 1.56
N PRO A 125 18.66 -7.70 1.51
CA PRO A 125 19.18 -8.36 2.72
C PRO A 125 20.13 -7.48 3.54
N HIS A 126 20.88 -6.58 2.91
CA HIS A 126 21.82 -5.70 3.62
C HIS A 126 21.09 -4.68 4.50
N PHE A 127 19.95 -4.16 4.04
CA PHE A 127 19.13 -3.29 4.88
C PHE A 127 18.39 -4.07 5.96
N ALA A 128 18.02 -5.32 5.70
CA ALA A 128 17.39 -6.18 6.69
C ALA A 128 18.32 -6.45 7.88
N GLU A 129 19.62 -6.69 7.62
CA GLU A 129 20.63 -6.81 8.68
C GLU A 129 20.75 -5.53 9.54
N GLN A 130 20.53 -4.35 8.95
CA GLN A 130 20.57 -3.09 9.69
C GLN A 130 19.30 -2.82 10.51
N THR A 131 18.14 -3.27 10.04
CA THR A 131 16.85 -3.04 10.71
C THR A 131 16.40 -4.18 11.61
N GLY A 132 17.02 -5.36 11.49
CA GLY A 132 16.61 -6.58 12.18
C GLY A 132 15.41 -7.27 11.53
N ALA A 133 15.03 -6.90 10.31
CA ALA A 133 13.94 -7.55 9.59
C ALA A 133 14.29 -9.02 9.29
N ASN A 134 13.35 -9.92 9.54
CA ASN A 134 13.57 -11.36 9.45
C ASN A 134 12.49 -12.07 8.60
N GLU A 135 12.54 -13.40 8.58
CA GLU A 135 11.59 -14.23 7.84
C GLU A 135 10.16 -14.11 8.38
N GLU A 136 9.98 -13.98 9.70
CA GLU A 136 8.66 -13.78 10.30
C GLU A 136 8.01 -12.47 9.82
N ASP A 137 8.81 -11.40 9.70
CA ASP A 137 8.35 -10.13 9.18
C ASP A 137 7.90 -10.22 7.70
N LEU A 138 8.61 -11.03 6.90
CA LEU A 138 8.24 -11.32 5.51
C LEU A 138 6.98 -12.16 5.43
N ASN A 139 6.85 -13.19 6.25
CA ASN A 139 5.62 -14.00 6.30
C ASN A 139 4.41 -13.16 6.70
N LEU A 140 4.58 -12.24 7.66
CA LEU A 140 3.55 -11.28 8.01
C LEU A 140 3.20 -10.36 6.84
N LEU A 141 4.20 -9.89 6.08
CA LEU A 141 3.98 -9.08 4.88
C LEU A 141 3.17 -9.84 3.83
N TRP A 142 3.52 -11.10 3.56
CA TRP A 142 2.83 -11.92 2.55
C TRP A 142 1.37 -12.13 2.91
N ASN A 143 1.09 -12.42 4.18
CA ASN A 143 -0.27 -12.51 4.69
C ASN A 143 -1.00 -11.16 4.56
N ALA A 144 -0.36 -10.07 4.99
CA ALA A 144 -0.93 -8.73 4.89
C ALA A 144 -1.26 -8.35 3.44
N LEU A 145 -0.40 -8.64 2.47
CA LEU A 145 -0.65 -8.40 1.04
C LEU A 145 -1.78 -9.27 0.48
N GLY A 146 -1.88 -10.52 0.91
CA GLY A 146 -2.98 -11.41 0.55
C GLY A 146 -4.34 -10.93 1.07
N GLN A 147 -4.37 -10.43 2.30
CA GLN A 147 -5.60 -10.01 3.00
C GLN A 147 -5.87 -8.49 2.91
N MET A 148 -5.00 -7.73 2.27
CA MET A 148 -4.97 -6.25 2.34
C MET A 148 -6.32 -5.60 2.02
N TRP A 149 -7.07 -6.17 1.09
CA TRP A 149 -8.35 -5.62 0.62
C TRP A 149 -9.58 -6.20 1.31
N GLU A 150 -9.44 -7.30 2.07
CA GLU A 150 -10.58 -7.91 2.75
C GLU A 150 -11.07 -7.04 3.91
N ILE A 151 -10.16 -6.36 4.58
CA ILE A 151 -10.45 -5.48 5.72
C ILE A 151 -10.48 -3.99 5.34
N ASP A 152 -10.30 -3.64 4.06
CA ASP A 152 -10.16 -2.26 3.58
C ASP A 152 -11.28 -1.87 2.59
N ARG A 153 -12.51 -2.31 2.90
CA ARG A 153 -13.72 -2.07 2.10
C ARG A 153 -14.26 -0.65 2.33
N SER A 154 -14.64 0.03 1.25
CA SER A 154 -15.33 1.31 1.32
C SER A 154 -16.16 1.57 0.07
N ALA A 155 -17.09 2.54 0.17
CA ALA A 155 -17.89 2.94 -0.98
C ALA A 155 -17.03 3.37 -2.17
N ALA A 156 -15.89 4.04 -1.95
CA ALA A 156 -15.03 4.52 -3.03
C ALA A 156 -14.23 3.41 -3.73
N ARG A 157 -13.86 2.35 -3.01
CA ARG A 157 -12.97 1.28 -3.55
C ARG A 157 -13.71 0.16 -4.27
N GLY A 158 -14.96 -0.10 -3.91
CA GLY A 158 -15.71 -1.22 -4.46
C GLY A 158 -15.07 -2.56 -4.13
N MET A 159 -14.95 -3.44 -5.12
CA MET A 159 -14.45 -4.81 -4.96
C MET A 159 -13.00 -4.92 -5.45
N MET A 160 -12.06 -4.84 -4.52
CA MET A 160 -10.63 -5.12 -4.75
C MET A 160 -10.27 -6.47 -4.13
N ALA A 161 -9.30 -7.18 -4.72
CA ALA A 161 -8.81 -8.46 -4.22
C ALA A 161 -7.39 -8.72 -4.72
N CYS A 162 -6.59 -9.44 -3.92
CA CYS A 162 -5.30 -9.97 -4.36
C CYS A 162 -5.55 -11.12 -5.35
N ARG A 163 -4.93 -11.06 -6.54
CA ARG A 163 -5.08 -12.09 -7.58
C ARG A 163 -3.85 -12.98 -7.77
N GLY A 164 -2.75 -12.66 -7.10
CA GLY A 164 -1.52 -13.41 -7.23
C GLY A 164 -0.36 -12.67 -6.60
N LEU A 165 0.43 -13.40 -5.81
CA LEU A 165 1.66 -12.95 -5.20
C LEU A 165 2.77 -13.93 -5.56
N TYR A 166 3.72 -13.46 -6.38
CA TYR A 166 4.82 -14.26 -6.91
C TYR A 166 6.12 -13.80 -6.26
N ILE A 167 6.75 -14.69 -5.50
CA ILE A 167 7.94 -14.39 -4.69
C ILE A 167 9.13 -15.12 -5.31
N PHE A 168 10.12 -14.35 -5.78
CA PHE A 168 11.39 -14.88 -6.25
C PHE A 168 12.42 -14.78 -5.12
N THR A 169 12.89 -15.93 -4.63
CA THR A 169 13.88 -16.00 -3.56
C THR A 169 15.22 -16.45 -4.15
N HIS A 170 16.25 -15.65 -3.92
CA HIS A 170 17.62 -15.99 -4.34
C HIS A 170 18.34 -16.77 -3.24
N ASP A 171 19.16 -17.74 -3.63
CA ASP A 171 19.98 -18.55 -2.72
C ASP A 171 21.12 -17.77 -2.02
N ASN A 172 21.39 -16.53 -2.45
CA ASN A 172 22.45 -15.69 -1.93
C ASN A 172 22.02 -14.23 -1.81
N LYS A 173 22.77 -13.46 -1.01
CA LYS A 173 22.44 -12.07 -0.64
C LYS A 173 22.59 -11.04 -1.77
N VAL A 174 23.36 -11.35 -2.81
CA VAL A 174 23.66 -10.42 -3.92
C VAL A 174 22.69 -10.60 -5.08
N GLY A 175 22.04 -11.77 -5.18
CA GLY A 175 21.13 -12.14 -6.24
C GLY A 175 21.80 -12.98 -7.34
N ARG A 176 21.02 -13.88 -7.95
CA ARG A 176 21.45 -14.76 -9.06
C ARG A 176 21.00 -14.29 -10.43
N ALA A 177 19.95 -13.49 -10.48
CA ALA A 177 19.32 -13.06 -11.72
C ALA A 177 18.83 -11.61 -11.62
N PRO A 178 18.89 -10.83 -12.71
CA PRO A 178 18.33 -9.49 -12.73
C PRO A 178 16.80 -9.52 -12.54
N ALA A 179 16.29 -8.59 -11.73
CA ALA A 179 14.88 -8.54 -11.38
C ALA A 179 13.93 -8.42 -12.60
N HIS A 180 14.31 -7.65 -13.63
CA HIS A 180 13.50 -7.51 -14.84
C HIS A 180 13.30 -8.85 -15.57
N LYS A 181 14.32 -9.73 -15.57
CA LYS A 181 14.18 -11.07 -16.18
C LYS A 181 13.23 -11.94 -15.38
N LEU A 182 13.32 -11.89 -14.05
CA LEU A 182 12.42 -12.63 -13.16
C LEU A 182 10.98 -12.15 -13.28
N PHE A 183 10.75 -10.84 -13.31
CA PHE A 183 9.41 -10.30 -13.50
C PHE A 183 8.82 -10.65 -14.88
N ASN A 184 9.64 -10.73 -15.93
CA ASN A 184 9.16 -11.17 -17.24
C ASN A 184 8.75 -12.65 -17.28
N LEU A 185 9.11 -13.47 -16.27
CA LEU A 185 8.60 -14.84 -16.15
C LEU A 185 7.10 -14.87 -15.81
N ILE A 186 6.54 -13.78 -15.27
CA ILE A 186 5.10 -13.66 -15.04
C ILE A 186 4.52 -12.87 -16.21
N GLU A 187 4.00 -13.60 -17.19
CA GLU A 187 3.31 -13.04 -18.34
C GLU A 187 1.80 -13.02 -18.08
N ILE A 188 1.19 -11.86 -18.25
CA ILE A 188 -0.26 -11.70 -18.10
C ILE A 188 -0.77 -11.15 -19.43
N LYS A 189 -1.68 -11.89 -20.07
CA LYS A 189 -2.27 -11.52 -21.36
C LYS A 189 -3.78 -11.65 -21.29
N GLN A 190 -4.49 -10.80 -22.01
CA GLN A 190 -5.92 -10.98 -22.25
C GLN A 190 -6.14 -12.24 -23.09
N LYS A 191 -7.23 -12.94 -22.83
CA LYS A 191 -7.64 -14.09 -23.65
C LYS A 191 -8.13 -13.65 -25.02
N ASP A 192 -7.99 -14.54 -26.00
CA ASP A 192 -8.45 -14.29 -27.36
C ASP A 192 -9.95 -13.98 -27.38
N GLY A 193 -10.33 -12.94 -28.12
CA GLY A 193 -11.72 -12.47 -28.25
C GLY A 193 -12.20 -11.54 -27.14
N VAL A 194 -11.38 -11.21 -26.13
CA VAL A 194 -11.70 -10.19 -25.13
C VAL A 194 -11.33 -8.81 -25.69
N GLU A 195 -12.33 -7.97 -25.95
CA GLU A 195 -12.10 -6.57 -26.36
C GLU A 195 -11.86 -5.63 -25.16
N ALA A 196 -12.63 -5.83 -24.08
CA ALA A 196 -12.55 -5.02 -22.87
C ALA A 196 -12.71 -5.91 -21.63
N PRO A 197 -11.66 -6.16 -20.85
CA PRO A 197 -11.74 -7.03 -19.70
C PRO A 197 -12.70 -6.47 -18.64
N ARG A 198 -13.47 -7.37 -18.02
CA ARG A 198 -14.44 -7.08 -16.95
C ARG A 198 -14.28 -8.02 -15.76
N SER A 199 -13.46 -9.05 -15.88
CA SER A 199 -13.17 -10.00 -14.82
C SER A 199 -11.71 -10.45 -14.86
N PHE A 200 -11.23 -11.03 -13.77
CA PHE A 200 -9.91 -11.69 -13.77
C PHE A 200 -9.89 -12.92 -14.68
N ALA A 201 -11.04 -13.56 -14.92
CA ALA A 201 -11.15 -14.72 -15.79
C ALA A 201 -10.91 -14.39 -17.27
N ASP A 202 -10.92 -13.11 -17.64
CA ASP A 202 -10.62 -12.64 -19.00
C ASP A 202 -9.11 -12.62 -19.29
N TYR A 203 -8.29 -12.90 -18.28
CA TYR A 203 -6.83 -12.95 -18.39
C TYR A 203 -6.33 -14.39 -18.31
N GLU A 204 -5.22 -14.62 -18.99
CA GLU A 204 -4.38 -15.79 -18.85
C GLU A 204 -3.06 -15.36 -18.17
N VAL A 205 -2.70 -16.05 -17.08
CA VAL A 205 -1.43 -15.84 -16.38
C VAL A 205 -0.51 -17.01 -16.65
N LYS A 206 0.62 -16.76 -17.30
CA LYS A 206 1.68 -17.75 -17.57
C LYS A 206 2.86 -17.47 -16.67
N VAL A 207 3.34 -18.52 -16.02
CA VAL A 207 4.44 -18.48 -15.07
C VAL A 207 5.58 -19.33 -15.63
N GLY A 208 6.67 -18.66 -16.01
CA GLY A 208 7.89 -19.29 -16.50
C GLY A 208 8.71 -19.92 -15.37
N GLN A 209 9.70 -20.72 -15.76
CA GLN A 209 10.62 -21.33 -14.80
C GLN A 209 11.74 -20.35 -14.40
N PRO A 210 12.03 -20.20 -13.09
CA PRO A 210 13.15 -19.40 -12.65
C PRO A 210 14.50 -20.07 -12.99
N PRO A 211 15.57 -19.29 -13.19
CA PRO A 211 16.91 -19.85 -13.40
C PRO A 211 17.45 -20.52 -12.14
N GLU A 212 18.53 -21.29 -12.30
CA GLU A 212 19.21 -21.94 -11.18
C GLU A 212 19.60 -20.95 -10.07
N GLY A 213 19.44 -21.36 -8.81
CA GLY A 213 19.69 -20.53 -7.64
C GLY A 213 18.58 -19.50 -7.34
N VAL A 214 17.46 -19.55 -8.05
CA VAL A 214 16.24 -18.79 -7.74
C VAL A 214 15.07 -19.74 -7.58
N SER A 215 14.39 -19.68 -6.44
CA SER A 215 13.11 -20.35 -6.23
C SER A 215 11.94 -19.40 -6.45
N LEU A 216 10.83 -19.93 -6.96
CA LEU A 216 9.58 -19.21 -7.12
C LEU A 216 8.53 -19.81 -6.19
N THR A 217 7.98 -18.97 -5.31
CA THR A 217 6.81 -19.30 -4.48
C THR A 217 5.62 -18.49 -4.95
N SER A 218 4.53 -19.18 -5.28
CA SER A 218 3.27 -18.56 -5.69
C SER A 218 2.27 -18.65 -4.54
N LEU A 219 1.73 -17.51 -4.13
CA LEU A 219 0.69 -17.39 -3.12
C LEU A 219 -0.55 -16.71 -3.73
N TYR A 220 -1.74 -17.07 -3.27
CA TYR A 220 -3.02 -16.43 -3.66
C TYR A 220 -3.29 -16.42 -5.19
N THR A 221 -3.03 -17.53 -5.87
CA THR A 221 -3.27 -17.73 -7.32
C THR A 221 -4.67 -18.25 -7.62
#